data_AF-A0A3C0Q8C5-F1
#
_entry.id   AF-A0A3C0Q8C5-F1
#
_cell.length_a   1.000
_cell.length_b   1.000
_cell.length_c   1.000
_cell.angle_alpha   90.00
_cell.angle_beta   90.00
_cell.angle_gamma   90.00
#
_symmetry.space_group_name_H-M   'P 1'
#
loop_
_entity.id
_entity.type
_entity.pdbx_description
1 polymer ?
#
loop_
_entity_poly.entity_id
_entity_poly.type
_entity_poly.pdbx_seq_one_letter_code
_entity_poly.pdbx_strand_id
1 'polypeptide(L)'
;MNNIVLLQNYFLKLLLSWMLGYMRWTQLTPMLLLWGFGLLMVLALTFVNFQEQTISAVEFVLEWLVQLPVVGEYMTQLLPDENSNTHISKSDFKSFVLSSWAVLSLVFMLAGIVLSALFGPFQPWALKSKLLISGAGTVLLLAGMVANYYAAPQNFNGEASAWMLNFSLISLLVFVVSAYCLSVSHFLGYLNEALLAGELQAADDSRGTQ
;
A
#
# COMPACT_ATOMS: atom_id res chain seq x y z
N MET A 1 -39.44 -13.86 20.40
CA MET A 1 -38.06 -14.11 20.86
C MET A 1 -37.10 -14.43 19.71
N ASN A 2 -37.48 -15.19 18.68
CA ASN A 2 -36.57 -15.54 17.57
C ASN A 2 -35.99 -14.35 16.78
N ASN A 3 -36.73 -13.26 16.56
CA ASN A 3 -36.22 -12.11 15.80
C ASN A 3 -35.10 -11.33 16.50
N ILE A 4 -35.08 -11.30 17.83
CA ILE A 4 -34.05 -10.58 18.60
C ILE A 4 -32.72 -11.35 18.56
N VAL A 5 -32.78 -12.67 18.67
CA VAL A 5 -31.60 -13.56 18.58
C VAL A 5 -31.01 -13.53 17.17
N LEU A 6 -31.85 -13.53 16.13
CA LEU A 6 -31.40 -13.40 14.74
C LEU A 6 -30.71 -12.06 14.47
N LEU A 7 -31.28 -10.95 14.95
CA LEU A 7 -30.70 -9.61 14.79
C LEU A 7 -29.34 -9.49 15.52
N GLN A 8 -29.25 -10.04 16.74
CA GLN A 8 -28.02 -10.03 17.53
C GLN A 8 -26.90 -10.83 16.85
N ASN A 9 -27.22 -12.02 16.31
CA ASN A 9 -26.25 -12.84 15.60
C ASN A 9 -25.77 -12.18 14.30
N TYR A 10 -26.68 -11.55 13.55
CA TYR A 10 -26.32 -10.82 12.32
C TYR A 10 -25.39 -9.64 12.62
N PHE A 11 -25.71 -8.85 13.66
CA PHE A 11 -24.89 -7.71 14.07
C PHE A 11 -23.48 -8.14 14.52
N LEU A 12 -23.39 -9.17 15.36
CA LEU A 12 -22.09 -9.73 15.82
C LEU A 12 -21.23 -10.19 14.64
N LYS A 13 -21.83 -10.83 13.64
CA LYS A 13 -21.10 -11.30 12.44
C LYS A 13 -20.68 -10.18 11.51
N LEU A 14 -21.53 -9.18 11.32
CA LEU A 14 -21.17 -7.98 10.59
C LEU A 14 -19.96 -7.33 11.26
N LEU A 15 -20.01 -7.12 12.57
CA LEU A 15 -18.92 -6.53 13.34
C LEU A 15 -17.64 -7.37 13.24
N LEU A 16 -17.74 -8.70 13.36
CA LEU A 16 -16.60 -9.61 13.24
C LEU A 16 -15.97 -9.59 11.83
N SER A 17 -16.80 -9.58 10.78
CA SER A 17 -16.35 -9.46 9.39
C SER A 17 -15.65 -8.11 9.14
N TRP A 18 -16.19 -7.02 9.69
CA TRP A 18 -15.56 -5.71 9.67
C TRP A 18 -14.22 -5.69 10.42
N MET A 19 -14.15 -6.32 11.59
CA MET A 19 -12.90 -6.45 12.36
C MET A 19 -11.85 -7.26 11.60
N LEU A 20 -12.23 -8.40 11.01
CA LEU A 20 -11.33 -9.22 10.19
C LEU A 20 -10.88 -8.47 8.92
N GLY A 21 -11.79 -7.72 8.30
CA GLY A 21 -11.49 -6.83 7.19
C GLY A 21 -10.48 -5.76 7.56
N TYR A 22 -10.67 -5.09 8.70
CA TYR A 22 -9.72 -4.11 9.23
C TYR A 22 -8.37 -4.76 9.53
N MET A 23 -8.34 -5.89 10.23
CA MET A 23 -7.09 -6.62 10.50
C MET A 23 -6.37 -6.99 9.20
N ARG A 24 -7.10 -7.43 8.18
CA ARG A 24 -6.53 -7.72 6.86
C ARG A 24 -5.83 -6.49 6.26
N TRP A 25 -6.47 -5.33 6.30
CA TRP A 25 -5.90 -4.09 5.78
C TRP A 25 -4.73 -3.58 6.61
N THR A 26 -4.75 -3.73 7.94
CA THR A 26 -3.58 -3.39 8.78
C THR A 26 -2.33 -4.18 8.39
N GLN A 27 -2.49 -5.42 7.93
CA GLN A 27 -1.39 -6.23 7.42
C GLN A 27 -0.96 -5.85 6.00
N LEU A 28 -1.86 -5.33 5.16
CA LEU A 28 -1.52 -4.90 3.80
C LEU A 28 -0.87 -3.51 3.75
N THR A 29 -1.17 -2.62 4.70
CA THR A 29 -0.62 -1.26 4.75
C THR A 29 0.92 -1.22 4.72
N PRO A 30 1.67 -2.00 5.52
CA PRO A 30 3.14 -2.02 5.45
C PRO A 30 3.69 -2.41 4.09
N MET A 31 3.05 -3.37 3.41
CA MET A 31 3.40 -3.75 2.05
C MET A 31 3.21 -2.56 1.09
N LEU A 32 2.06 -1.88 1.13
CA LEU A 32 1.79 -0.72 0.27
C LEU A 32 2.79 0.42 0.52
N LEU A 33 3.12 0.68 1.79
CA LEU A 33 4.10 1.71 2.15
C LEU A 33 5.50 1.38 1.63
N LEU A 34 5.95 0.13 1.76
CA LEU A 34 7.26 -0.29 1.25
C LEU A 34 7.32 -0.26 -0.29
N TRP A 35 6.25 -0.66 -0.95
CA TRP A 35 6.15 -0.54 -2.41
C TRP A 35 6.17 0.92 -2.85
N GLY A 36 5.38 1.78 -2.20
CA GLY A 36 5.38 3.22 -2.46
C GLY A 36 6.76 3.84 -2.25
N PHE A 37 7.43 3.50 -1.15
CA PHE A 37 8.79 3.95 -0.87
C PHE A 37 9.80 3.45 -1.90
N GLY A 38 9.76 2.17 -2.26
CA GLY A 38 10.67 1.58 -3.25
C GLY A 38 10.53 2.23 -4.63
N LEU A 39 9.29 2.44 -5.09
CA LEU A 39 9.00 3.12 -6.35
C LEU A 39 9.43 4.59 -6.31
N LEU A 40 9.13 5.29 -5.21
CA LEU A 40 9.55 6.68 -5.02
C LEU A 40 11.08 6.80 -5.02
N MET A 41 11.79 5.85 -4.41
CA MET A 41 13.25 5.82 -4.42
C MET A 41 13.80 5.62 -5.83
N VAL A 42 13.23 4.70 -6.63
CA VAL A 42 13.63 4.54 -8.04
C VAL A 42 13.38 5.84 -8.82
N LEU A 43 12.21 6.45 -8.66
CA LEU A 43 11.89 7.72 -9.31
C LEU A 43 12.85 8.85 -8.88
N ALA A 44 13.16 8.95 -7.60
CA ALA A 44 14.10 9.94 -7.08
C ALA A 44 15.52 9.70 -7.62
N LEU A 45 15.98 8.45 -7.68
CA LEU A 45 17.27 8.10 -8.29
C LEU A 45 17.29 8.46 -9.78
N THR A 46 16.22 8.17 -10.51
CA THR A 46 16.09 8.55 -11.93
C THR A 46 16.09 10.07 -12.09
N PHE A 47 15.35 10.79 -11.25
CA PHE A 47 15.33 12.25 -11.25
C PHE A 47 16.73 12.83 -11.00
N VAL A 48 17.43 12.33 -9.98
CA VAL A 48 18.80 12.76 -9.64
C VAL A 48 19.78 12.40 -10.76
N ASN A 49 19.63 11.25 -11.40
CA ASN A 49 20.50 10.82 -12.48
C ASN A 49 20.30 11.61 -13.77
N PHE A 50 19.09 12.12 -13.99
CA PHE A 50 18.69 12.82 -15.19
C PHE A 50 18.17 14.22 -14.89
N GLN A 51 18.79 14.94 -13.95
CA GLN A 51 18.33 16.26 -13.50
C GLN A 51 18.14 17.22 -14.67
N GLU A 52 19.12 17.33 -15.58
CA GLU A 52 19.05 18.23 -16.74
C GLU A 52 17.88 17.89 -17.68
N GLN A 53 17.66 16.61 -17.94
CA GLN A 53 16.59 16.13 -18.83
C GLN A 53 15.22 16.24 -18.15
N THR A 54 15.17 16.08 -16.84
CA THR A 54 13.94 16.20 -16.07
C THR A 54 13.53 17.65 -15.90
N ILE A 55 14.49 18.56 -15.65
CA ILE A 55 14.26 20.01 -15.67
C ILE A 55 13.72 20.41 -17.04
N SER A 56 14.33 19.94 -18.14
CA SER A 56 13.82 20.22 -19.49
C SER A 56 12.39 19.68 -19.73
N ALA A 57 12.07 18.49 -19.21
CA ALA A 57 10.72 17.92 -19.31
C ALA A 57 9.71 18.68 -18.45
N VAL A 58 10.10 19.11 -17.25
CA VAL A 58 9.29 19.94 -16.36
C VAL A 58 9.08 21.33 -16.95
N GLU A 59 10.09 21.93 -17.57
CA GLU A 59 10.00 23.18 -18.31
C GLU A 59 9.01 23.05 -19.47
N PHE A 60 9.07 21.98 -20.26
CA PHE A 60 8.09 21.70 -21.32
C PHE A 60 6.65 21.58 -20.78
N VAL A 61 6.47 20.89 -19.66
CA VAL A 61 5.15 20.73 -19.01
C VAL A 61 4.68 22.04 -18.39
N LEU A 62 5.58 22.86 -17.83
CA LEU A 62 5.30 24.18 -17.29
C LEU A 62 4.96 25.17 -18.40
N GLU A 63 5.69 25.17 -19.52
CA GLU A 63 5.37 25.97 -20.71
C GLU A 63 3.98 25.63 -21.24
N TRP A 64 3.61 24.35 -21.22
CA TRP A 64 2.26 23.91 -21.57
C TRP A 64 1.20 24.32 -20.52
N LEU A 65 1.51 24.22 -19.22
CA LEU A 65 0.60 24.60 -18.13
C LEU A 65 0.38 26.12 -18.02
N VAL A 66 1.40 26.93 -18.31
CA VAL A 66 1.33 28.40 -18.30
C VAL A 66 0.47 28.92 -19.46
N GLN A 67 0.29 28.13 -20.52
CA GLN A 67 -0.68 28.41 -21.58
C GLN A 67 -2.14 28.18 -21.13
N LEU A 68 -2.39 27.59 -19.96
CA LEU A 68 -3.72 27.47 -19.38
C LEU A 68 -4.05 28.70 -18.50
N PRO A 69 -5.17 29.41 -18.76
CA PRO A 69 -5.48 30.72 -18.17
C PRO A 69 -5.78 30.73 -16.65
N VAL A 70 -5.72 29.58 -15.96
CA VAL A 70 -6.20 29.43 -14.57
C VAL A 70 -5.09 29.10 -13.56
N VAL A 71 -3.91 28.66 -14.02
CA VAL A 71 -2.89 28.04 -13.14
C VAL A 71 -1.89 29.05 -12.56
N GLY A 72 -1.75 30.23 -13.19
CA GLY A 72 -0.74 31.24 -12.81
C GLY A 72 -0.93 31.93 -11.46
N GLU A 73 -2.17 32.13 -11.00
CA GLU A 73 -2.46 32.86 -9.76
C GLU A 73 -2.40 32.00 -8.49
N TYR A 74 -2.54 30.67 -8.60
CA TYR A 74 -2.57 29.77 -7.44
C TYR A 74 -1.18 29.32 -6.96
N MET A 75 -0.17 29.35 -7.83
CA MET A 75 1.18 28.83 -7.53
C MET A 75 2.03 29.77 -6.66
N THR A 76 1.68 31.05 -6.57
CA THR A 76 2.40 32.05 -5.75
C THR A 76 1.93 32.12 -4.30
N GLN A 77 0.86 31.43 -3.91
CA GLN A 77 0.31 31.42 -2.54
C GLN A 77 0.73 30.18 -1.70
N LEU A 78 1.50 29.24 -2.26
CA LEU A 78 1.77 27.93 -1.66
C LEU A 78 3.17 27.75 -1.05
N LEU A 79 3.90 28.83 -0.76
CA LEU A 79 5.15 28.77 0.00
C LEU A 79 4.91 29.15 1.47
N PRO A 80 4.77 28.19 2.39
CA PRO A 80 4.75 28.46 3.82
C PRO A 80 6.17 28.64 4.38
N ASP A 81 6.32 29.64 5.26
CA ASP A 81 7.50 29.87 6.08
C ASP A 81 7.74 28.68 7.04
N GLU A 82 8.93 28.11 6.94
CA GLU A 82 9.42 26.98 7.72
C GLU A 82 10.05 27.49 9.03
N ASN A 83 9.31 27.39 10.15
CA ASN A 83 9.89 27.58 11.50
C ASN A 83 9.08 26.85 12.58
N SER A 84 9.42 25.58 12.83
CA SER A 84 9.18 24.97 14.14
C SER A 84 10.22 23.91 14.44
N ASN A 85 11.18 24.25 15.30
CA ASN A 85 12.10 23.30 15.93
C ASN A 85 11.32 22.43 16.93
N THR A 86 10.65 21.39 16.44
CA THR A 86 10.03 20.36 17.26
C THR A 86 11.05 19.26 17.56
N HIS A 87 11.56 19.25 18.78
CA HIS A 87 12.31 18.12 19.32
C HIS A 87 11.35 16.92 19.45
N ILE A 88 11.34 16.03 18.46
CA ILE A 88 10.52 14.81 18.48
C ILE A 88 11.11 13.85 19.51
N SER A 89 10.42 13.68 20.64
CA SER A 89 10.71 12.63 21.61
C SER A 89 10.44 11.24 21.00
N LYS A 90 11.27 10.25 21.32
CA LYS A 90 11.16 8.86 20.82
C LYS A 90 9.83 8.19 21.17
N SER A 91 9.19 8.59 22.28
CA SER A 91 7.85 8.13 22.66
C SER A 91 6.77 8.65 21.71
N ASP A 92 6.91 9.90 21.30
CA ASP A 92 5.91 10.63 20.51
C ASP A 92 5.97 10.17 19.06
N PHE A 93 7.18 9.87 18.56
CA PHE A 93 7.37 9.23 17.26
C PHE A 93 6.67 7.87 17.18
N LYS A 94 6.83 6.99 18.19
CA LYS A 94 6.18 5.67 18.19
C LYS A 94 4.66 5.81 18.20
N SER A 95 4.13 6.71 19.01
CA SER A 95 2.69 6.96 19.10
C SER A 95 2.14 7.52 17.78
N PHE A 96 2.86 8.47 17.19
CA PHE A 96 2.52 9.05 15.89
C PHE A 96 2.54 8.01 14.76
N VAL A 97 3.56 7.15 14.72
CA VAL A 97 3.67 6.08 13.72
C VAL A 97 2.51 5.09 13.85
N LEU A 98 2.18 4.65 15.08
CA LEU A 98 1.07 3.74 15.31
C LEU A 98 -0.30 4.37 15.00
N SER A 99 -0.48 5.65 15.35
CA SER A 99 -1.69 6.39 15.04
C SER A 99 -1.86 6.58 13.52
N SER A 100 -0.81 7.03 12.84
CA SER A 100 -0.78 7.19 11.38
C SER A 100 -1.03 5.85 10.69
N TRP A 101 -0.44 4.77 11.19
CA TRP A 101 -0.64 3.42 10.65
C TRP A 101 -2.10 2.95 10.79
N ALA A 102 -2.73 3.17 11.95
CA ALA A 102 -4.13 2.84 12.17
C ALA A 102 -5.06 3.63 11.25
N VAL A 103 -4.83 4.95 11.15
CA VAL A 103 -5.62 5.84 10.28
C VAL A 103 -5.44 5.48 8.81
N LEU A 104 -4.22 5.28 8.33
CA LEU A 104 -3.95 4.88 6.95
C LEU A 104 -4.59 3.54 6.61
N SER A 105 -4.54 2.57 7.53
CA SER A 105 -5.17 1.26 7.34
C SER A 105 -6.68 1.37 7.23
N LEU A 106 -7.30 2.25 8.02
CA LEU A 106 -8.74 2.53 7.92
C LEU A 106 -9.09 3.19 6.58
N VAL A 107 -8.31 4.18 6.13
CA VAL A 107 -8.52 4.85 4.85
C VAL A 107 -8.40 3.86 3.69
N PHE A 108 -7.38 3.00 3.69
CA PHE A 108 -7.23 1.97 2.65
C PHE A 108 -8.34 0.92 2.69
N MET A 109 -8.81 0.55 3.88
CA MET A 109 -9.98 -0.32 4.01
C MET A 109 -11.22 0.30 3.37
N LEU A 110 -11.53 1.56 3.69
CA LEU A 110 -12.68 2.27 3.14
C LEU A 110 -12.55 2.41 1.62
N ALA A 111 -11.38 2.80 1.13
CA ALA A 111 -11.10 2.86 -0.31
C ALA A 111 -11.29 1.49 -0.97
N GLY A 112 -10.83 0.40 -0.34
CA GLY A 112 -11.03 -0.95 -0.83
C GLY A 112 -12.50 -1.37 -0.91
N ILE A 113 -13.32 -0.95 0.06
CA ILE A 113 -14.78 -1.17 0.03
C ILE A 113 -15.41 -0.41 -1.13
N VAL A 114 -15.07 0.88 -1.29
CA VAL A 114 -15.57 1.72 -2.39
C VAL A 114 -15.17 1.13 -3.75
N LEU A 115 -13.92 0.73 -3.91
CA LEU A 115 -13.44 0.09 -5.15
C LEU A 115 -14.15 -1.24 -5.43
N SER A 116 -14.42 -2.05 -4.40
CA SER A 116 -15.17 -3.30 -4.57
C SER A 116 -16.64 -3.05 -4.93
N ALA A 117 -17.23 -1.95 -4.44
CA ALA A 117 -18.57 -1.53 -4.83
C ALA A 117 -18.63 -1.02 -6.28
N LEU A 118 -17.58 -0.33 -6.75
CA LEU A 118 -17.49 0.20 -8.11
C LEU A 118 -17.15 -0.85 -9.16
N PHE A 119 -16.20 -1.75 -8.87
CA PHE A 119 -15.67 -2.73 -9.83
C PHE A 119 -16.23 -4.15 -9.64
N GLY A 120 -17.10 -4.36 -8.64
CA GLY A 120 -17.67 -5.65 -8.31
C GLY A 120 -16.75 -6.54 -7.46
N PRO A 121 -17.24 -7.73 -7.04
CA PRO A 121 -16.49 -8.64 -6.19
C PRO A 121 -15.31 -9.24 -6.96
N PHE A 122 -14.09 -8.82 -6.62
CA PHE A 122 -12.87 -9.40 -7.16
C PHE A 122 -12.77 -10.89 -6.79
N GLN A 123 -12.61 -11.75 -7.79
CA GLN A 123 -12.36 -13.17 -7.54
C GLN A 123 -11.12 -13.35 -6.66
N PRO A 124 -11.16 -14.19 -5.61
CA PRO A 124 -10.04 -14.38 -4.71
C PRO A 124 -8.89 -15.07 -5.46
N TRP A 125 -7.84 -14.32 -5.77
CA TRP A 125 -6.66 -14.90 -6.40
C TRP A 125 -5.94 -15.85 -5.45
N ALA A 126 -5.46 -16.96 -6.02
CA ALA A 126 -4.63 -17.92 -5.30
C ALA A 126 -3.38 -17.25 -4.73
N LEU A 127 -2.98 -17.63 -3.51
CA LEU A 127 -1.79 -17.09 -2.84
C LEU A 127 -0.54 -17.23 -3.73
N LYS A 128 -0.39 -18.34 -4.45
CA LYS A 128 0.71 -18.57 -5.39
C LYS A 128 0.81 -17.45 -6.43
N SER A 129 -0.29 -17.05 -7.04
CA SER A 129 -0.30 -15.97 -8.05
C SER A 129 0.07 -14.62 -7.44
N LYS A 130 -0.41 -14.33 -6.22
CA LYS A 130 -0.07 -13.09 -5.50
C LYS A 130 1.42 -13.01 -5.18
N LEU A 131 2.01 -14.12 -4.71
CA LEU A 131 3.43 -14.21 -4.42
C LEU A 131 4.28 -14.13 -5.69
N LEU A 132 3.85 -14.78 -6.79
CA LEU A 132 4.54 -14.69 -8.08
C LEU A 132 4.58 -13.25 -8.61
N ILE A 133 3.46 -12.53 -8.53
CA ILE A 133 3.40 -11.14 -8.99
C ILE A 133 4.23 -10.23 -8.11
N SER A 134 4.17 -10.41 -6.78
CA SER A 134 5.04 -9.68 -5.86
C SER A 134 6.53 -9.97 -6.15
N GLY A 135 6.87 -11.23 -6.43
CA GLY A 135 8.23 -11.63 -6.79
C GLY A 135 8.69 -10.99 -8.10
N ALA A 136 7.86 -11.06 -9.15
CA ALA A 136 8.14 -10.44 -10.44
C ALA A 136 8.31 -8.92 -10.29
N GLY A 137 7.44 -8.27 -9.52
CA GLY A 137 7.59 -6.85 -9.19
C GLY A 137 8.92 -6.56 -8.50
N THR A 138 9.34 -7.38 -7.53
CA THR A 138 10.60 -7.13 -6.79
C THR A 138 11.83 -7.31 -7.68
N VAL A 139 11.76 -8.21 -8.65
CA VAL A 139 12.79 -8.34 -9.70
C VAL A 139 12.81 -7.10 -10.58
N LEU A 140 11.65 -6.57 -10.97
CA LEU A 140 11.56 -5.32 -11.73
C LEU A 140 12.08 -4.12 -10.93
N LEU A 141 11.78 -4.06 -9.63
CA LEU A 141 12.29 -3.03 -8.72
C LEU A 141 13.82 -3.06 -8.66
N LEU A 142 14.40 -4.25 -8.46
CA LEU A 142 15.84 -4.46 -8.47
C LEU A 142 16.45 -4.05 -9.82
N ALA A 143 15.85 -4.52 -10.92
CA ALA A 143 16.31 -4.18 -12.27
C ALA A 143 16.28 -2.66 -12.51
N GLY A 144 15.24 -1.96 -12.04
CA GLY A 144 15.14 -0.50 -12.11
C GLY A 144 16.24 0.22 -11.33
N MET A 145 16.57 -0.24 -10.12
CA MET A 145 17.68 0.32 -9.34
C MET A 145 19.04 0.07 -10.00
N VAL A 146 19.27 -1.15 -10.49
CA VAL A 146 20.50 -1.52 -11.19
C VAL A 146 20.64 -0.74 -12.50
N ALA A 147 19.56 -0.56 -13.26
CA ALA A 147 19.55 0.26 -14.47
C ALA A 147 19.89 1.72 -14.15
N ASN A 148 19.36 2.28 -13.05
CA ASN A 148 19.73 3.62 -12.59
C ASN A 148 21.22 3.73 -12.27
N TYR A 149 21.81 2.73 -11.63
CA TYR A 149 23.24 2.71 -11.35
C TYR A 149 24.08 2.74 -12.63
N TYR A 150 23.76 1.90 -13.61
CA TYR A 150 24.51 1.84 -14.86
C TYR A 150 24.26 3.02 -15.79
N ALA A 151 23.13 3.71 -15.66
CA ALA A 151 22.83 4.90 -16.45
C ALA A 151 23.69 6.12 -16.06
N ALA A 152 24.04 6.27 -14.78
CA ALA A 152 24.85 7.38 -14.28
C ALA A 152 25.74 6.93 -13.11
N PRO A 153 26.74 6.06 -13.36
CA PRO A 153 27.57 5.47 -12.30
C PRO A 153 28.34 6.51 -11.49
N GLN A 154 28.65 7.67 -12.08
CA GLN A 154 29.35 8.79 -11.43
C GLN A 154 28.57 9.42 -10.26
N ASN A 155 27.26 9.23 -10.20
CA ASN A 155 26.42 9.76 -9.11
C ASN A 155 26.44 8.85 -7.86
N PHE A 156 27.04 7.66 -7.98
CA PHE A 156 27.13 6.68 -6.90
C PHE A 156 28.54 6.66 -6.34
N ASN A 157 28.68 7.12 -5.09
CA ASN A 157 29.96 7.09 -4.39
C ASN A 157 30.22 5.71 -3.79
N GLY A 158 31.45 5.20 -3.94
CA GLY A 158 31.90 3.94 -3.35
C GLY A 158 31.94 2.76 -4.33
N GLU A 159 32.11 1.55 -3.79
CA GLU A 159 32.22 0.35 -4.62
C GLU A 159 30.87 -0.09 -5.21
N ALA A 160 30.88 -0.53 -6.47
CA ALA A 160 29.71 -1.05 -7.18
C ALA A 160 29.06 -2.23 -6.42
N SER A 161 29.88 -3.10 -5.84
CA SER A 161 29.46 -4.26 -5.05
C SER A 161 28.56 -3.87 -3.87
N ALA A 162 28.90 -2.78 -3.17
CA ALA A 162 28.12 -2.27 -2.05
C ALA A 162 26.73 -1.77 -2.48
N TRP A 163 26.65 -1.08 -3.62
CA TRP A 163 25.37 -0.64 -4.19
C TRP A 163 24.51 -1.81 -4.66
N MET A 164 25.08 -2.78 -5.36
CA MET A 164 24.35 -3.99 -5.80
C MET A 164 23.81 -4.79 -4.61
N LEU A 165 24.59 -4.89 -3.53
CA LEU A 165 24.15 -5.50 -2.28
C LEU A 165 23.00 -4.70 -1.65
N ASN A 166 23.10 -3.37 -1.56
CA ASN A 166 22.05 -2.52 -1.01
C ASN A 166 20.73 -2.64 -1.79
N PHE A 167 20.78 -2.57 -3.13
CA PHE A 167 19.59 -2.72 -3.96
C PHE A 167 18.95 -4.10 -3.80
N SER A 168 19.78 -5.14 -3.68
CA SER A 168 19.34 -6.50 -3.44
C SER A 168 18.68 -6.66 -2.06
N LEU A 169 19.27 -6.07 -1.01
CA LEU A 169 18.71 -6.09 0.35
C LEU A 169 17.37 -5.32 0.44
N ILE A 170 17.27 -4.16 -0.22
CA ILE A 170 16.02 -3.39 -0.27
C ILE A 170 14.94 -4.18 -1.01
N SER A 171 15.27 -4.75 -2.18
CA SER A 171 14.32 -5.54 -2.97
C SER A 171 13.88 -6.82 -2.25
N LEU A 172 14.81 -7.48 -1.55
CA LEU A 172 14.52 -8.64 -0.71
C LEU A 172 13.61 -8.27 0.46
N LEU A 173 13.86 -7.14 1.12
CA LEU A 173 13.00 -6.65 2.21
C LEU A 173 11.57 -6.40 1.72
N VAL A 174 11.41 -5.74 0.57
CA VAL A 174 10.10 -5.51 -0.05
C VAL A 174 9.41 -6.85 -0.34
N PHE A 175 10.13 -7.84 -0.87
CA PHE A 175 9.58 -9.16 -1.14
C PHE A 175 9.15 -9.90 0.13
N VAL A 176 10.03 -9.97 1.15
CA VAL A 176 9.75 -10.69 2.40
C VAL A 176 8.55 -10.09 3.12
N VAL A 177 8.48 -8.76 3.22
CA VAL A 177 7.34 -8.09 3.84
C VAL A 177 6.07 -8.32 3.03
N SER A 178 6.14 -8.19 1.69
CA SER A 178 4.98 -8.48 0.83
C SER A 178 4.50 -9.93 0.99
N ALA A 179 5.41 -10.89 1.02
CA ALA A 179 5.09 -12.30 1.19
C ALA A 179 4.41 -12.57 2.53
N TYR A 180 4.92 -11.97 3.61
CA TYR A 180 4.30 -12.03 4.94
C TYR A 180 2.89 -11.43 4.93
N CYS A 181 2.76 -10.18 4.47
CA CYS A 181 1.49 -9.44 4.43
C CYS A 181 0.42 -10.16 3.61
N LEU A 182 0.79 -10.69 2.43
CA LEU A 182 -0.10 -11.45 1.56
C LEU A 182 -0.51 -12.78 2.18
N SER A 183 0.40 -13.48 2.86
CA SER A 183 0.10 -14.75 3.52
C SER A 183 -0.89 -14.56 4.67
N VAL A 184 -0.63 -13.59 5.56
CA VAL A 184 -1.53 -13.27 6.68
C VAL A 184 -2.87 -12.75 6.17
N SER A 185 -2.86 -11.86 5.18
CA SER A 185 -4.10 -11.35 4.57
C SER A 185 -4.92 -12.47 3.93
N HIS A 186 -4.28 -13.46 3.31
CA HIS A 186 -4.98 -14.59 2.70
C HIS A 186 -5.59 -15.49 3.77
N PHE A 187 -4.85 -15.78 4.84
CA PHE A 187 -5.36 -16.53 5.99
C PHE A 187 -6.56 -15.84 6.65
N LEU A 188 -6.49 -14.54 6.89
CA LEU A 188 -7.61 -13.75 7.44
C LEU A 188 -8.83 -13.73 6.49
N GLY A 189 -8.60 -13.71 5.18
CA GLY A 189 -9.66 -13.85 4.18
C GLY A 189 -10.35 -15.21 4.25
N TYR A 190 -9.56 -16.28 4.32
CA TYR A 190 -10.09 -17.64 4.47
C TYR A 190 -10.90 -17.82 5.76
N LEU A 191 -10.43 -17.27 6.88
CA LEU A 191 -11.20 -17.29 8.14
C LEU A 191 -12.54 -16.58 8.01
N ASN A 192 -12.57 -15.41 7.37
CA ASN A 192 -13.81 -14.66 7.15
C ASN A 192 -14.81 -15.45 6.29
N GLU A 193 -14.33 -16.09 5.22
CA GLU A 193 -15.16 -16.95 4.36
C GLU A 193 -15.70 -18.16 5.11
N ALA A 194 -14.87 -18.85 5.90
CA ALA A 194 -15.29 -20.00 6.71
C ALA A 194 -16.37 -19.62 7.76
N LEU A 195 -16.22 -18.46 8.40
CA LEU A 195 -17.19 -17.91 9.37
C LEU A 195 -18.55 -17.58 8.73
N LEU A 196 -18.56 -17.21 7.45
CA LEU A 196 -19.77 -16.91 6.69
C LEU A 196 -20.39 -18.18 6.07
N ALA A 197 -19.56 -19.12 5.58
CA ALA A 197 -20.01 -20.35 4.94
C ALA A 197 -20.60 -21.38 5.92
N GLY A 198 -20.02 -21.51 7.12
CA GLY A 198 -20.52 -22.44 8.15
C GLY A 198 -21.97 -22.18 8.59
N GLU A 199 -22.52 -21.00 8.27
CA GLU A 199 -23.91 -20.65 8.62
C GLU A 199 -24.91 -20.78 7.46
N LEU A 200 -24.48 -20.73 6.20
CA LEU A 200 -25.33 -21.14 5.07
C LEU A 200 -25.75 -22.61 5.24
N GLN A 201 -24.81 -23.44 5.69
CA GLN A 201 -25.03 -24.86 5.95
C GLN A 201 -25.95 -25.06 7.18
N ALA A 202 -25.74 -24.33 8.28
CA ALA A 202 -26.60 -24.39 9.46
C ALA A 202 -28.03 -23.85 9.20
N ALA A 203 -28.17 -22.83 8.34
CA ALA A 203 -29.47 -22.27 7.96
C ALA A 203 -30.25 -23.21 7.03
N ASP A 204 -29.58 -23.92 6.12
CA ASP A 204 -30.20 -24.92 5.24
C ASP A 204 -30.64 -26.16 6.03
N ASP A 205 -29.81 -26.65 6.97
CA ASP A 205 -30.16 -27.76 7.87
C ASP A 205 -31.36 -27.44 8.78
N SER A 206 -31.50 -26.19 9.21
CA SER A 206 -32.65 -25.72 10.00
C SER A 206 -33.95 -25.57 9.20
N ARG A 207 -33.87 -25.50 7.87
CA ARG A 207 -35.03 -25.44 6.96
C ARG A 207 -35.45 -26.80 6.42
N GLY A 208 -34.51 -27.74 6.29
CA GLY A 208 -34.79 -29.12 5.87
C GLY A 208 -35.42 -30.01 6.95
N THR A 209 -35.60 -29.49 8.17
CA THR A 209 -36.22 -30.20 9.32
C THR A 209 -37.65 -29.76 9.64
N GLN A 210 -38.29 -28.99 8.75
CA GLN A 210 -39.73 -28.68 8.77
C GLN A 210 -40.48 -29.45 7.69
#